data_AF-A0A1X7T0V3-F1
#
_entry.id   AF-A0A1X7T0V3-F1
#
_cell.length_a   1.000
_cell.length_b   1.000
_cell.length_c   1.000
_cell.angle_alpha   90.00
_cell.angle_beta   90.00
_cell.angle_gamma   90.00
#
_symmetry.space_group_name_H-M   'P 1'
#
loop_
_entity.id
_entity.type
_entity.pdbx_description
1 polymer ?
#
loop_
_entity_poly.entity_id
_entity_poly.type
_entity_poly.pdbx_seq_one_letter_code
_entity_poly.pdbx_strand_id
1 'polypeptide(L)'
;LKEELKAYITALRAGGGVVNSSIVISAATGILLERNPLSLECNGGHLSLKKGWAKCFLKQMNFVKRKATTKAKVSVENFDELKRQYLIDIKAAVTIDDIPHDLVLNWDQTGLNY
;
A
#
# COMPACT_ATOMS: atom_id res chain seq x y z
N LEU A 1 -15.76 -17.30 15.25
CA LEU A 1 -15.41 -16.81 13.90
C LEU A 1 -14.44 -15.63 13.92
N LYS A 2 -14.85 -14.39 14.26
CA LYS A 2 -13.98 -13.20 14.11
C LYS A 2 -12.66 -13.30 14.89
N GLU A 3 -12.72 -13.62 16.19
CA GLU A 3 -11.52 -13.71 17.03
C GLU A 3 -10.59 -14.86 16.64
N GLU A 4 -11.14 -16.04 16.33
CA GLU A 4 -10.36 -17.18 15.86
C GLU A 4 -9.69 -16.93 14.52
N LEU A 5 -10.43 -16.33 13.59
CA LEU A 5 -9.88 -15.95 12.30
C LEU A 5 -8.76 -14.91 12.47
N LYS A 6 -8.94 -13.95 13.38
CA LYS A 6 -7.91 -12.96 13.69
C LYS A 6 -6.66 -13.61 14.30
N ALA A 7 -6.83 -14.54 15.23
CA ALA A 7 -5.73 -15.29 15.83
C ALA A 7 -4.98 -16.12 14.78
N TYR A 8 -5.71 -16.86 13.94
CA TYR A 8 -5.14 -17.64 12.85
C TYR A 8 -4.34 -16.78 11.86
N ILE A 9 -4.93 -15.67 11.39
CA ILE A 9 -4.27 -14.78 10.42
C ILE A 9 -3.04 -14.09 11.03
N THR A 10 -3.09 -13.73 12.32
CA THR A 10 -1.94 -13.17 13.04
C THR A 10 -0.81 -14.18 13.16
N ALA A 11 -1.11 -15.42 13.55
CA ALA A 11 -0.14 -16.50 13.65
C ALA A 11 0.49 -16.83 12.30
N LEU A 12 -0.33 -16.93 11.24
CA LEU A 12 0.14 -17.15 9.88
C LEU A 12 1.10 -16.05 9.43
N ARG A 13 0.81 -14.79 9.76
CA ARG A 13 1.67 -13.65 9.42
C ARG A 13 2.97 -13.65 10.22
N ALA A 14 2.92 -13.97 11.52
CA ALA A 14 4.09 -14.09 12.37
C ALA A 14 5.04 -15.20 11.87
N GLY A 15 4.49 -16.29 11.34
CA GLY A 15 5.25 -17.36 10.68
C GLY A 15 5.75 -17.02 9.27
N GLY A 16 5.62 -15.77 8.80
CA GLY A 16 6.08 -15.36 7.46
C GLY A 16 5.13 -15.74 6.31
N GLY A 17 3.96 -16.30 6.62
CA GLY A 17 2.97 -16.71 5.63
C GLY A 17 2.38 -15.54 4.84
N VAL A 18 1.97 -15.84 3.61
CA VAL A 18 1.27 -14.89 2.74
C VAL A 18 -0.16 -14.71 3.24
N VAL A 19 -0.55 -13.46 3.52
CA VAL A 19 -1.93 -13.10 3.87
C VAL A 19 -2.55 -12.32 2.72
N ASN A 20 -3.62 -12.86 2.15
CA ASN A 20 -4.42 -12.21 1.11
C ASN A 20 -5.90 -12.53 1.31
N SER A 21 -6.77 -11.91 0.50
CA SER A 21 -8.23 -12.10 0.63
C SER A 21 -8.68 -13.55 0.44
N SER A 22 -7.99 -14.32 -0.39
CA SER A 22 -8.33 -15.72 -0.64
C SER A 22 -8.02 -16.57 0.60
N ILE A 23 -6.87 -16.35 1.23
CA ILE A 23 -6.51 -17.02 2.50
C ILE A 23 -7.52 -16.73 3.60
N VAL A 24 -7.97 -15.48 3.71
CA VAL A 24 -8.99 -15.09 4.70
C VAL A 24 -10.32 -15.80 4.46
N ILE A 25 -10.76 -15.90 3.19
CA ILE A 25 -11.99 -16.62 2.84
C ILE A 25 -11.84 -18.11 3.17
N SER A 26 -10.77 -18.76 2.72
CA SER A 26 -10.55 -20.18 2.96
C SER A 26 -10.47 -20.52 4.45
N ALA A 27 -9.74 -19.73 5.24
CA ALA A 27 -9.65 -19.93 6.69
C ALA A 27 -11.01 -19.73 7.38
N ALA A 28 -11.76 -18.70 7.00
CA ALA A 28 -13.09 -18.45 7.55
C ALA A 28 -14.09 -19.56 7.17
N THR A 29 -14.03 -20.07 5.93
CA THR A 29 -14.82 -21.21 5.49
C THR A 29 -14.48 -22.47 6.28
N GLY A 30 -13.19 -22.76 6.50
CA GLY A 30 -12.77 -23.90 7.32
C GLY A 30 -13.31 -23.85 8.75
N ILE A 31 -13.18 -22.68 9.40
CA ILE A 31 -13.72 -22.47 10.76
C ILE A 31 -15.25 -22.62 10.80
N LEU A 32 -15.94 -22.15 9.75
CA LEU A 32 -17.40 -22.27 9.66
C LEU A 32 -17.85 -23.71 9.39
N LEU A 33 -17.13 -24.46 8.56
CA LEU A 33 -17.42 -25.87 8.30
C LEU A 33 -17.29 -26.70 9.57
N GLU A 34 -16.30 -26.42 10.42
CA GLU A 34 -16.10 -27.10 11.69
C GLU A 34 -17.22 -26.81 12.69
N ARG A 35 -17.67 -25.55 12.79
CA ARG A 35 -18.63 -25.13 13.83
C ARG A 35 -20.09 -25.15 13.42
N ASN A 36 -20.40 -24.65 12.24
CA ASN A 36 -21.77 -24.49 11.76
C ASN A 36 -21.82 -24.56 10.23
N PRO A 37 -21.73 -25.78 9.67
CA PRO A 37 -21.68 -25.99 8.24
C PRO A 37 -22.96 -25.49 7.55
N LEU A 38 -24.13 -25.60 8.18
CA LEU A 38 -25.42 -25.20 7.60
C LEU A 38 -25.57 -23.69 7.37
N SER A 39 -24.67 -22.87 7.94
CA SER A 39 -24.69 -21.43 7.71
C SER A 39 -24.19 -21.05 6.32
N LEU A 40 -23.31 -21.86 5.72
CA LEU A 40 -22.69 -21.57 4.43
C LEU A 40 -23.64 -21.82 3.27
N GLU A 41 -23.61 -20.91 2.29
CA GLU A 41 -24.42 -21.00 1.06
C GLU A 41 -24.24 -22.33 0.32
N CYS A 42 -23.03 -22.88 0.28
CA CYS A 42 -22.74 -24.18 -0.33
C CYS A 42 -23.44 -25.37 0.36
N ASN A 43 -23.88 -25.18 1.60
CA ASN A 43 -24.58 -26.18 2.41
C ASN A 43 -26.08 -25.81 2.59
N GLY A 44 -26.62 -24.91 1.76
CA GLY A 44 -28.01 -24.46 1.82
C GLY A 44 -28.27 -23.29 2.77
N GLY A 45 -27.22 -22.68 3.32
CA GLY A 45 -27.30 -21.51 4.19
C GLY A 45 -27.39 -20.18 3.44
N HIS A 46 -27.34 -19.07 4.19
CA HIS A 46 -27.42 -17.71 3.65
C HIS A 46 -26.07 -16.97 3.61
N LEU A 47 -25.03 -17.54 4.22
CA LEU A 47 -23.74 -16.87 4.37
C LEU A 47 -22.83 -17.13 3.18
N SER A 48 -22.49 -16.05 2.47
CA SER A 48 -21.56 -16.04 1.34
C SER A 48 -20.34 -15.18 1.64
N LEU A 49 -19.18 -15.82 1.83
CA LEU A 49 -17.93 -15.12 2.17
C LEU A 49 -17.29 -14.50 0.91
N LYS A 50 -17.70 -13.27 0.60
CA LYS A 50 -17.22 -12.54 -0.59
C LYS A 50 -15.87 -11.86 -0.35
N LYS A 51 -15.15 -11.59 -1.45
CA LYS A 51 -13.88 -10.85 -1.45
C LYS A 51 -13.95 -9.48 -0.77
N GLY A 52 -15.09 -8.78 -0.89
CA GLY A 52 -15.32 -7.49 -0.23
C GLY A 52 -15.30 -7.59 1.29
N TRP A 53 -15.94 -8.61 1.85
CA TRP A 53 -15.91 -8.90 3.28
C TRP A 53 -14.48 -9.20 3.76
N ALA A 54 -13.74 -10.03 3.05
CA ALA A 54 -12.36 -10.37 3.41
C ALA A 54 -11.42 -9.15 3.39
N LYS A 55 -11.61 -8.23 2.43
CA LYS A 55 -10.87 -6.96 2.39
C LYS A 55 -11.22 -6.06 3.58
N CYS A 56 -12.50 -5.97 3.95
CA CYS A 56 -12.94 -5.22 5.12
C CYS A 56 -12.33 -5.79 6.41
N PHE A 57 -12.34 -7.11 6.55
CA PHE A 57 -11.70 -7.81 7.67
C PHE A 57 -10.19 -7.50 7.76
N LEU A 58 -9.46 -7.63 6.65
CA LEU A 58 -8.04 -7.27 6.60
C LEU A 58 -7.78 -5.80 6.92
N LYS A 59 -8.68 -4.89 6.51
CA LYS A 59 -8.60 -3.46 6.86
C LYS A 59 -8.74 -3.25 8.36
N GLN A 60 -9.68 -3.94 9.02
CA GLN A 60 -9.85 -3.89 10.47
C GLN A 60 -8.63 -4.41 11.23
N MET A 61 -7.88 -5.34 10.64
CA MET A 61 -6.62 -5.85 11.21
C MET A 61 -5.40 -4.98 10.90
N ASN A 62 -5.52 -3.90 10.12
CA ASN A 62 -4.40 -3.13 9.56
C ASN A 62 -3.47 -3.94 8.62
N PHE A 63 -4.00 -4.99 7.98
CA PHE A 63 -3.26 -5.86 7.04
C PHE A 63 -3.42 -5.39 5.59
N VAL A 64 -3.72 -4.11 5.39
CA VAL A 64 -3.83 -3.48 4.07
C VAL A 64 -2.56 -2.68 3.79
N LYS A 65 -1.94 -2.92 2.63
CA LYS A 65 -0.89 -2.03 2.13
C LYS A 65 -1.56 -0.84 1.46
N ARG A 66 -1.31 0.38 1.96
CA ARG A 66 -1.59 1.59 1.18
C ARG A 66 -0.56 1.63 0.07
N LYS A 67 -0.98 1.46 -1.17
CA LYS A 67 -0.09 1.63 -2.33
C LYS A 67 0.22 3.12 -2.41
N ALA A 68 1.41 3.54 -1.95
CA ALA A 68 1.96 4.83 -2.38
C ALA A 68 2.14 4.77 -3.90
N THR A 69 1.96 5.88 -4.60
CA THR A 69 2.26 5.97 -6.03
C THR A 69 3.75 5.67 -6.20
N THR A 70 4.06 4.49 -6.72
CA THR A 70 5.42 4.16 -7.15
C THR A 70 5.73 4.94 -8.40
N LYS A 71 6.07 6.23 -8.28
CA LYS A 71 7.00 6.83 -9.25
C LYS A 71 8.30 6.03 -9.11
N ALA A 72 8.67 5.34 -10.17
CA ALA A 72 9.85 4.50 -10.19
C ALA A 72 11.07 5.30 -9.69
N LYS A 73 11.85 4.73 -8.78
CA LYS A 73 13.22 5.20 -8.57
C LYS A 73 14.00 4.80 -9.81
N VAL A 74 14.02 5.68 -10.82
CA VAL A 74 14.99 5.57 -11.90
C VAL A 74 16.33 5.94 -11.26
N SER A 75 17.14 4.93 -10.92
CA SER A 75 18.54 5.18 -10.58
C SER A 75 19.25 5.54 -11.88
N VAL A 76 19.61 6.80 -12.04
CA VAL A 76 20.50 7.21 -13.13
C VAL A 76 21.92 7.00 -12.65
N GLU A 77 22.73 6.24 -13.39
CA GLU A 77 24.12 5.92 -13.02
C GLU A 77 24.96 7.19 -12.78
N ASN A 78 24.65 8.27 -13.50
CA ASN A 78 25.35 9.55 -13.42
C ASN A 78 24.53 10.65 -12.70
N PHE A 79 23.68 10.29 -11.75
CA PHE A 79 22.78 11.23 -11.07
C PHE A 79 23.51 12.48 -10.54
N ASP A 80 24.67 12.31 -9.89
CA ASP A 80 25.43 13.42 -9.32
C ASP A 80 26.07 14.34 -10.37
N GLU A 81 26.39 13.82 -11.54
CA GLU A 81 26.87 14.61 -12.67
C GLU A 81 25.72 15.40 -13.30
N LEU A 82 24.59 14.75 -13.56
CA LEU A 82 23.39 15.38 -14.11
C LEU A 82 22.83 16.46 -13.16
N LYS A 83 22.84 16.20 -11.85
CA LYS A 83 22.44 17.17 -10.84
C LYS A 83 23.37 18.39 -10.85
N ARG A 84 24.68 18.19 -10.96
CA ARG A 84 25.64 19.30 -11.05
C ARG A 84 25.44 20.11 -12.32
N GLN A 85 25.30 19.45 -13.47
CA GLN A 85 25.06 20.13 -14.74
C GLN A 85 23.75 20.93 -14.70
N TYR A 86 22.67 20.32 -14.24
CA TYR A 86 21.37 21.00 -14.08
C TYR A 86 21.46 22.26 -13.22
N LEU A 87 22.18 22.22 -12.08
CA LEU A 87 22.36 23.39 -11.23
C LEU A 87 23.22 24.48 -11.90
N ILE A 88 24.21 24.09 -12.69
CA ILE A 88 25.03 25.03 -13.49
C ILE A 88 24.15 25.70 -14.54
N ASP A 89 23.33 24.93 -15.26
CA ASP A 89 22.45 25.44 -16.32
C ASP A 89 21.44 26.44 -15.76
N ILE A 90 20.84 26.15 -14.59
CA ILE A 90 19.95 27.10 -13.91
C ILE A 90 20.68 28.39 -13.54
N LYS A 91 21.87 28.29 -12.94
CA LYS A 91 22.65 29.47 -12.55
C LYS A 91 23.04 30.31 -13.77
N ALA A 92 23.41 29.65 -14.87
CA ALA A 92 23.72 30.32 -16.12
C ALA A 92 22.50 31.08 -16.66
N ALA A 93 21.33 30.42 -16.72
CA ALA A 93 20.09 31.06 -17.16
C ALA A 93 19.70 32.26 -16.28
N VAL A 94 19.74 32.10 -14.95
CA VAL A 94 19.45 33.20 -14.00
C VAL A 94 20.38 34.39 -14.22
N THR A 95 21.65 34.14 -14.56
CA THR A 95 22.63 35.20 -14.80
C THR A 95 22.44 35.85 -16.17
N ILE A 96 22.19 35.06 -17.22
CA ILE A 96 21.99 35.55 -18.59
C ILE A 96 20.74 36.40 -18.71
N ASP A 97 19.66 35.97 -18.06
CA ASP A 97 18.35 36.63 -18.12
C ASP A 97 18.13 37.65 -16.99
N ASP A 98 19.17 37.93 -16.18
CA ASP A 98 19.15 38.85 -15.03
C ASP A 98 17.94 38.63 -14.11
N ILE A 99 17.65 37.35 -13.80
CA ILE A 99 16.48 36.97 -13.02
C ILE A 99 16.74 37.30 -11.54
N PRO A 100 15.91 38.16 -10.91
CA PRO A 100 16.02 38.43 -9.48
C PRO A 100 15.93 37.14 -8.67
N HIS A 101 16.81 37.00 -7.66
CA HIS A 101 16.85 35.80 -6.82
C HIS A 101 15.51 35.46 -6.17
N ASP A 102 14.71 36.47 -5.81
CA ASP A 102 13.39 36.31 -5.18
C ASP A 102 12.34 35.65 -6.12
N LEU A 103 12.61 35.63 -7.43
CA LEU A 103 11.74 35.01 -8.45
C LEU A 103 12.18 33.58 -8.81
N VAL A 104 13.27 33.08 -8.24
CA VAL A 104 13.73 31.69 -8.45
C VAL A 104 12.97 30.77 -7.49
N LEU A 105 11.89 30.19 -7.99
CA LEU A 105 11.01 29.31 -7.20
C LEU A 105 11.35 27.83 -7.41
N ASN A 106 11.64 27.12 -6.31
CA ASN A 106 11.75 25.65 -6.34
C ASN A 106 10.35 25.03 -6.31
N TRP A 107 9.85 24.61 -7.47
CA TRP A 107 8.50 24.08 -7.65
C TRP A 107 8.27 22.67 -7.06
N ASP A 108 9.32 21.95 -6.64
CA ASP A 108 9.21 20.56 -6.16
C ASP A 108 9.00 20.43 -4.64
N GLN A 109 8.83 21.53 -3.90
CA GLN A 109 8.73 21.50 -2.44
C GLN A 109 7.45 22.16 -1.90
N THR A 110 6.29 21.59 -2.20
CA THR A 110 5.09 21.76 -1.36
C THR A 110 4.60 20.41 -0.83
N GLY A 111 5.39 19.86 0.08
CA GLY A 111 4.95 18.91 1.10
C GLY A 111 5.16 19.49 2.50
N LEU A 112 5.00 20.81 2.67
CA LEU A 112 4.97 21.46 3.97
C LEU A 112 3.67 21.04 4.66
N ASN A 113 3.75 20.08 5.58
CA ASN A 113 2.72 19.87 6.58
C ASN A 113 2.82 21.02 7.58
N TYR A 114 1.82 21.90 7.61
CA TYR A 114 1.53 22.72 8.79
C TYR A 114 0.86 21.86 9.86
#